data_AF-A0AB73B5P0-F1
#
_entry.id   AF-A0AB73B5P0-F1
#
_cell.length_a   1.000
_cell.length_b   1.000
_cell.length_c   1.000
_cell.angle_alpha   90.00
_cell.angle_beta   90.00
_cell.angle_gamma   90.00
#
_symmetry.space_group_name_H-M   'P 1'
#
loop_
_entity.id
_entity.type
_entity.pdbx_description
1 polymer ?
#
loop_
_entity_poly.entity_id
_entity_poly.type
_entity_poly.pdbx_seq_one_letter_code
_entity_poly.pdbx_strand_id
1 'polypeptide(L)'
;MTSAGKGLLEDPKALSKVWADDRLAGELHPALYSARSSFALGDYETASFSAMKAIEVEVRRVASPPNDLIGVPLMRKAFSPKESILCDPGADAGEQQAIADLFAGAIGTYKNPASHRTVRFDDPIEASEVLQLADLLLRVVQRASDRINP
;
A
#
# COMPACT_ATOMS: atom_id res chain seq x y z
N MET A 1 6.57 -34.30 11.44
CA MET A 1 6.87 -32.85 11.53
C MET A 1 7.96 -32.52 10.51
N THR A 2 7.72 -31.57 9.61
CA THR A 2 8.69 -31.11 8.60
C THR A 2 9.77 -30.25 9.25
N SER A 3 10.91 -30.04 8.57
CA SER A 3 11.99 -29.16 9.05
C SER A 3 11.49 -27.73 9.30
N ALA A 4 10.58 -27.24 8.44
CA ALA A 4 9.87 -25.97 8.63
C ALA A 4 9.07 -25.93 9.93
N GLY A 5 8.37 -27.02 10.27
CA GLY A 5 7.59 -27.12 11.53
C GLY A 5 8.44 -27.17 12.80
N LYS A 6 9.72 -27.56 12.73
CA LYS A 6 10.64 -27.51 13.87
C LYS A 6 11.22 -26.10 14.10
N GLY A 7 11.59 -25.38 13.02
CA GLY A 7 12.06 -24.00 13.13
C GLY A 7 11.02 -23.04 13.71
N LEU A 8 9.75 -23.35 13.49
CA LEU A 8 8.60 -22.63 14.06
C LEU A 8 8.49 -22.72 15.59
N LEU A 9 9.10 -23.72 16.23
CA LEU A 9 9.04 -23.90 17.68
C LEU A 9 10.13 -23.13 18.43
N GLU A 10 11.19 -22.70 17.73
CA GLU A 10 12.36 -22.03 18.31
C GLU A 10 12.34 -20.51 18.16
N ASP A 11 11.54 -19.99 17.21
CA ASP A 11 11.37 -18.54 17.01
C ASP A 11 10.11 -18.02 17.76
N PRO A 12 10.26 -17.13 18.76
CA PRO A 12 9.12 -16.58 19.50
C PRO A 12 8.14 -15.77 18.63
N LYS A 13 8.54 -15.35 17.42
CA LYS A 13 7.68 -14.66 16.45
C LYS A 13 7.09 -15.59 15.37
N ALA A 14 7.36 -16.90 15.42
CA ALA A 14 7.01 -17.81 14.35
C ALA A 14 5.49 -17.89 14.11
N LEU A 15 4.69 -17.88 15.17
CA LEU A 15 3.23 -17.88 15.05
C LEU A 15 2.72 -16.60 14.39
N SER A 16 3.29 -15.44 14.75
CA SER A 16 2.96 -14.17 14.11
C SER A 16 3.33 -14.15 12.63
N LYS A 17 4.46 -14.76 12.24
CA LYS A 17 4.84 -14.90 10.83
C LYS A 17 3.84 -15.74 10.04
N VAL A 18 3.40 -16.88 10.59
CA VAL A 18 2.38 -17.72 9.95
C VAL A 18 1.07 -16.97 9.76
N TRP A 19 0.62 -16.23 10.77
CA TRP A 19 -0.61 -15.43 10.66
C TRP A 19 -0.48 -14.23 9.72
N ALA A 20 0.72 -13.69 9.56
CA ALA A 20 0.97 -12.61 8.62
C ALA A 20 1.03 -13.14 7.17
N ASP A 21 1.63 -14.31 6.96
CA ASP A 21 1.60 -15.01 5.67
C ASP A 21 0.17 -15.40 5.29
N ASP A 22 -0.64 -15.88 6.24
CA ASP A 22 -2.06 -16.22 6.04
C ASP A 22 -2.89 -15.00 5.64
N ARG A 23 -2.63 -13.82 6.24
CA ARG A 23 -3.25 -12.54 5.82
C ARG A 23 -2.94 -12.20 4.35
N LEU A 24 -1.81 -12.66 3.82
CA LEU A 24 -1.39 -12.47 2.43
C LEU A 24 -1.61 -13.72 1.57
N ALA A 25 -2.32 -14.74 2.09
CA ALA A 25 -2.67 -15.96 1.39
C ALA A 25 -3.83 -15.69 0.41
N GLY A 26 -3.53 -14.93 -0.63
CA GLY A 26 -4.45 -14.60 -1.71
C GLY A 26 -3.73 -13.95 -2.87
N GLU A 27 -4.52 -13.60 -3.89
CA GLU A 27 -4.05 -12.74 -4.96
C GLU A 27 -4.01 -11.29 -4.46
N LEU A 28 -2.81 -10.74 -4.48
CA LEU A 28 -2.57 -9.30 -4.32
C LEU A 28 -2.46 -8.68 -5.71
N HIS A 29 -2.74 -7.39 -5.78
CA HIS A 29 -2.54 -6.57 -6.97
C HIS A 29 -1.13 -6.80 -7.54
N PRO A 30 -0.96 -7.00 -8.86
CA PRO A 30 0.34 -7.35 -9.45
C PRO A 30 1.47 -6.38 -9.12
N ALA A 31 1.15 -5.09 -8.91
CA ALA A 31 2.10 -4.08 -8.49
C ALA A 31 2.77 -4.36 -7.12
N LEU A 32 2.20 -5.26 -6.31
CA LEU A 32 2.72 -5.63 -4.99
C LEU A 32 3.64 -6.87 -5.01
N TYR A 33 3.92 -7.48 -6.16
CA TYR A 33 4.79 -8.68 -6.20
C TYR A 33 6.18 -8.44 -5.61
N SER A 34 6.76 -7.26 -5.84
CA SER A 34 8.04 -6.89 -5.22
C SER A 34 7.91 -6.78 -3.70
N ALA A 35 6.87 -6.11 -3.20
CA ALA A 35 6.61 -5.99 -1.77
C ALA A 35 6.38 -7.36 -1.11
N ARG A 36 5.61 -8.24 -1.74
CA ARG A 36 5.37 -9.62 -1.28
C ARG A 36 6.66 -10.43 -1.21
N SER A 37 7.57 -10.22 -2.16
CA SER A 37 8.86 -10.91 -2.19
C SER A 37 9.75 -10.49 -1.02
N SER A 38 9.86 -9.18 -0.75
CA SER A 38 10.56 -8.66 0.43
C SER A 38 9.93 -9.14 1.73
N PHE A 39 8.59 -9.18 1.80
CA PHE A 39 7.87 -9.67 2.97
C PHE A 39 8.20 -11.14 3.27
N ALA A 40 8.18 -12.00 2.26
CA ALA A 40 8.51 -13.42 2.39
C ALA A 40 9.97 -13.67 2.84
N LEU A 41 10.88 -12.72 2.57
CA LEU A 41 12.27 -12.75 3.04
C LEU A 41 12.43 -12.23 4.48
N GLY A 42 11.34 -11.76 5.11
CA GLY A 42 11.38 -11.13 6.43
C GLY A 42 11.86 -9.68 6.42
N ASP A 43 12.06 -9.08 5.25
CA ASP A 43 12.42 -7.67 5.10
C ASP A 43 11.14 -6.81 5.03
N TYR A 44 10.53 -6.63 6.21
CA TYR A 44 9.26 -5.95 6.37
C TYR A 44 9.33 -4.43 6.10
N GLU A 45 10.50 -3.83 6.34
CA GLU A 45 10.74 -2.41 6.02
C GLU A 45 10.72 -2.20 4.51
N THR A 46 11.51 -2.98 3.76
CA THR A 46 11.51 -2.91 2.30
C THR A 46 10.16 -3.31 1.72
N ALA A 47 9.47 -4.29 2.31
CA ALA A 47 8.13 -4.70 1.88
C ALA A 47 7.14 -3.52 1.96
N SER A 48 7.09 -2.85 3.11
CA SER A 48 6.19 -1.71 3.36
C SER A 48 6.51 -0.52 2.45
N PHE A 49 7.79 -0.19 2.33
CA PHE A 49 8.25 0.86 1.42
C PHE A 49 7.88 0.56 -0.04
N SER A 50 8.15 -0.66 -0.50
CA SER A 50 7.85 -1.12 -1.86
C SER A 50 6.35 -1.06 -2.16
N ALA A 51 5.51 -1.45 -1.18
CA ALA A 51 4.05 -1.37 -1.30
C ALA A 51 3.56 0.07 -1.47
N MET A 52 4.05 1.01 -0.66
CA MET A 52 3.67 2.42 -0.77
C MET A 52 4.20 3.08 -2.05
N LYS A 53 5.41 2.70 -2.48
CA LYS A 53 5.96 3.11 -3.77
C LYS A 53 5.08 2.62 -4.93
N ALA A 54 4.54 1.41 -4.88
CA ALA A 54 3.67 0.87 -5.91
C ALA A 54 2.40 1.73 -6.07
N ILE A 55 1.78 2.16 -4.97
CA ILE A 55 0.65 3.11 -4.99
C ILE A 55 1.06 4.41 -5.71
N GLU A 56 2.21 4.97 -5.34
CA GLU A 56 2.68 6.23 -5.90
C GLU A 56 2.90 6.17 -7.42
N VAL A 57 3.52 5.09 -7.88
CA VAL A 57 3.76 4.83 -9.31
C VAL A 57 2.43 4.70 -10.05
N GLU A 58 1.49 3.94 -9.50
CA GLU A 58 0.21 3.68 -10.17
C GLU A 58 -0.68 4.92 -10.22
N VAL A 59 -0.76 5.68 -9.12
CA VAL A 59 -1.46 6.98 -9.10
C VAL A 59 -0.86 7.93 -10.13
N ARG A 60 0.47 8.01 -10.24
CA ARG A 60 1.12 8.85 -11.27
C ARG A 60 0.77 8.36 -12.67
N ARG A 61 0.84 7.05 -12.92
CA ARG A 61 0.55 6.44 -14.23
C ARG A 61 -0.85 6.84 -14.71
N VAL A 62 -1.83 6.79 -13.82
CA VAL A 62 -3.22 7.12 -14.16
C VAL A 62 -3.44 8.62 -14.22
N ALA A 63 -3.09 9.39 -13.18
CA ALA A 63 -3.39 10.81 -13.10
C ALA A 63 -2.53 11.70 -14.04
N SER A 64 -1.40 11.21 -14.53
CA SER A 64 -0.42 11.96 -15.35
C SER A 64 -0.13 13.40 -14.88
N PRO A 65 0.18 13.61 -13.58
CA PRO A 65 0.45 14.95 -13.05
C PRO A 65 1.85 15.44 -13.46
N PRO A 66 2.17 16.74 -13.22
CA PRO A 66 3.53 17.26 -13.36
C PRO A 66 4.60 16.41 -12.64
N ASN A 67 5.79 16.32 -13.25
CA ASN A 67 6.86 15.41 -12.82
C ASN A 67 7.53 15.80 -11.49
N ASP A 68 7.29 17.00 -10.98
CA ASP A 68 7.89 17.56 -9.77
C ASP A 68 7.14 17.16 -8.47
N LEU A 69 5.88 16.71 -8.58
CA LEU A 69 5.08 16.35 -7.41
C LEU A 69 5.38 14.92 -6.96
N ILE A 70 5.76 14.70 -5.69
CA ILE A 70 5.95 13.36 -5.10
C ILE A 70 5.23 13.24 -3.76
N GLY A 71 5.00 12.03 -3.26
CA GLY A 71 4.46 11.81 -1.92
C GLY A 71 3.08 12.44 -1.70
N VAL A 72 2.91 13.12 -0.56
CA VAL A 72 1.65 13.78 -0.19
C VAL A 72 1.20 14.84 -1.21
N PRO A 73 2.05 15.77 -1.69
CA PRO A 73 1.69 16.70 -2.76
C PRO A 73 1.11 16.02 -4.01
N LEU A 74 1.71 14.91 -4.43
CA LEU A 74 1.22 14.13 -5.56
C LEU A 74 -0.17 13.58 -5.30
N MET A 75 -0.42 12.95 -4.14
CA MET A 75 -1.74 12.41 -3.81
C MET A 75 -2.81 13.50 -3.77
N ARG A 76 -2.52 14.64 -3.13
CA ARG A 76 -3.47 15.76 -3.04
C ARG A 76 -3.82 16.35 -4.40
N LYS A 77 -2.85 16.46 -5.32
CA LYS A 77 -3.13 16.91 -6.69
C LYS A 77 -3.85 15.84 -7.50
N ALA A 78 -3.39 14.59 -7.41
CA ALA A 78 -3.92 13.48 -8.17
C ALA A 78 -5.37 13.14 -7.80
N PHE A 79 -5.84 13.49 -6.59
CA PHE A 79 -7.22 13.29 -6.13
C PHE A 79 -7.98 14.60 -5.84
N SER A 80 -7.53 15.75 -6.38
CA SER A 80 -8.17 17.03 -6.05
C SER A 80 -9.64 17.06 -6.49
N PRO A 81 -10.58 17.52 -5.62
CA PRO A 81 -11.97 17.68 -6.00
C PRO A 81 -12.11 18.52 -7.28
N LYS A 82 -12.97 18.09 -8.21
CA LYS A 82 -13.30 18.72 -9.50
C LYS A 82 -12.27 18.67 -10.64
N GLU A 83 -10.97 18.48 -10.39
CA GLU A 83 -9.93 18.46 -11.46
C GLU A 83 -9.27 17.09 -11.66
N SER A 84 -9.61 16.09 -10.86
CA SER A 84 -8.96 14.79 -10.89
C SER A 84 -9.79 13.74 -11.62
N ILE A 85 -9.12 13.01 -12.53
CA ILE A 85 -9.65 11.81 -13.18
C ILE A 85 -9.74 10.60 -12.25
N LEU A 86 -8.97 10.60 -11.15
CA LEU A 86 -9.00 9.54 -10.14
C LEU A 86 -10.16 9.70 -9.16
N CYS A 87 -10.74 10.89 -9.09
CA CYS A 87 -11.89 11.19 -8.26
C CYS A 87 -13.18 10.87 -9.02
N ASP A 88 -14.17 10.28 -8.34
CA ASP A 88 -15.48 10.03 -8.95
C ASP A 88 -16.25 11.36 -9.09
N PRO A 89 -16.58 11.80 -10.32
CA PRO A 89 -17.32 13.05 -10.51
C PRO A 89 -18.76 12.98 -9.97
N GLY A 90 -19.31 11.79 -9.74
CA GLY A 90 -20.65 11.58 -9.18
C GLY A 90 -20.68 11.55 -7.64
N ALA A 91 -19.53 11.50 -6.97
CA ALA A 91 -19.43 11.48 -5.51
C ALA A 91 -19.65 12.88 -4.90
N ASP A 92 -20.17 12.92 -3.68
CA ASP A 92 -20.35 14.19 -2.95
C ASP A 92 -18.99 14.85 -2.66
N ALA A 93 -18.96 16.18 -2.54
CA ALA A 93 -17.73 16.92 -2.28
C ALA A 93 -16.97 16.42 -1.03
N GLY A 94 -17.68 15.95 0.01
CA GLY A 94 -17.06 15.35 1.19
C GLY A 94 -16.32 14.05 0.88
N GLU A 95 -16.88 13.19 0.03
CA GLU A 95 -16.28 11.92 -0.39
C GLU A 95 -15.06 12.14 -1.28
N GLN A 96 -15.14 13.14 -2.18
CA GLN A 96 -14.02 13.56 -3.02
C GLN A 96 -12.83 14.04 -2.18
N GLN A 97 -13.09 14.78 -1.10
CA GLN A 97 -12.04 15.21 -0.18
C GLN A 97 -11.49 14.04 0.65
N ALA A 98 -12.38 13.16 1.14
CA ALA A 98 -12.00 12.01 1.96
C ALA A 98 -11.05 11.05 1.23
N ILE A 99 -11.26 10.81 -0.07
CA ILE A 99 -10.35 9.93 -0.82
C ILE A 99 -8.97 10.54 -0.98
N ALA A 100 -8.88 11.86 -1.21
CA ALA A 100 -7.61 12.56 -1.29
C ALA A 100 -6.85 12.49 0.05
N ASP A 101 -7.56 12.70 1.17
CA ASP A 101 -6.98 12.64 2.50
C ASP A 101 -6.56 11.21 2.89
N LEU A 102 -7.29 10.18 2.45
CA LEU A 102 -6.92 8.78 2.67
C LEU A 102 -5.58 8.45 1.98
N PHE A 103 -5.44 8.76 0.69
CA PHE A 103 -4.20 8.49 -0.05
C PHE A 103 -3.03 9.32 0.47
N ALA A 104 -3.26 10.60 0.75
CA ALA A 104 -2.24 11.47 1.35
C ALA A 104 -1.80 10.95 2.73
N GLY A 105 -2.75 10.53 3.57
CA GLY A 105 -2.49 9.98 4.89
C GLY A 105 -1.70 8.67 4.81
N ALA A 106 -2.09 7.73 3.95
CA ALA A 106 -1.39 6.46 3.77
C ALA A 106 0.06 6.66 3.31
N ILE A 107 0.28 7.47 2.27
CA ILE A 107 1.62 7.77 1.76
C ILE A 107 2.45 8.53 2.79
N GLY A 108 1.88 9.55 3.44
CA GLY A 108 2.57 10.34 4.46
C GLY A 108 2.97 9.52 5.69
N THR A 109 2.18 8.51 6.06
CA THR A 109 2.39 7.69 7.25
C THR A 109 3.36 6.54 6.99
N TYR A 110 3.20 5.82 5.87
CA TYR A 110 3.86 4.53 5.66
C TYR A 110 4.98 4.54 4.60
N LYS A 111 5.10 5.57 3.75
CA LYS A 111 6.10 5.55 2.66
C LYS A 111 7.53 5.78 3.14
N ASN A 112 7.77 6.55 4.20
CA ASN A 112 9.14 6.83 4.67
C ASN A 112 9.32 6.59 6.17
N PRO A 113 9.31 5.33 6.59
CA PRO A 113 9.21 5.00 8.00
C PRO A 113 10.51 5.15 8.79
N ALA A 114 11.66 4.96 8.15
CA ALA A 114 12.96 5.17 8.77
C ALA A 114 13.14 6.60 9.32
N SER A 115 12.40 7.56 8.76
CA SER A 115 12.44 8.97 9.17
C SER A 115 11.46 9.31 10.30
N HIS A 116 10.42 8.51 10.52
CA HIS A 116 9.38 8.76 11.52
C HIS A 116 9.06 7.45 12.26
N ARG A 117 9.43 7.38 13.54
CA ARG A 117 9.36 6.23 14.47
C ARG A 117 7.93 5.65 14.73
N THR A 118 6.99 5.82 13.81
CA THR A 118 5.57 5.50 13.96
C THR A 118 5.26 4.02 13.71
N VAL A 119 6.08 3.31 12.93
CA VAL A 119 5.83 1.92 12.51
C VAL A 119 6.99 1.03 12.95
N ARG A 120 6.68 -0.14 13.52
CA ARG A 120 7.69 -1.10 13.98
C ARG A 120 7.86 -2.20 12.94
N PHE A 121 8.87 -2.06 12.09
CA PHE A 121 9.19 -3.02 11.01
C PHE A 121 9.73 -4.36 11.49
N ASP A 122 9.71 -4.63 12.79
CA ASP A 122 9.98 -5.96 13.33
C ASP A 122 8.69 -6.75 13.60
N ASP A 123 7.51 -6.16 13.40
CA ASP A 123 6.22 -6.84 13.49
C ASP A 123 5.74 -7.32 12.10
N PRO A 124 5.77 -8.64 11.83
CA PRO A 124 5.26 -9.19 10.58
C PRO A 124 3.77 -8.89 10.36
N ILE A 125 2.98 -8.78 11.44
CA ILE A 125 1.54 -8.53 11.35
C ILE A 125 1.30 -7.12 10.80
N GLU A 126 1.90 -6.10 11.43
CA GLU A 126 1.75 -4.70 11.01
C GLU A 126 2.20 -4.53 9.54
N ALA A 127 3.32 -5.14 9.15
CA ALA A 127 3.79 -5.09 7.77
C ALA A 127 2.81 -5.77 6.79
N SER A 128 2.19 -6.90 7.16
CA SER A 128 1.19 -7.54 6.30
C SER A 128 -0.06 -6.65 6.12
N GLU A 129 -0.46 -5.93 7.16
CA GLU A 129 -1.61 -5.01 7.13
C GLU A 129 -1.31 -3.77 6.27
N VAL A 130 -0.06 -3.29 6.27
CA VAL A 130 0.40 -2.25 5.34
C VAL A 130 0.30 -2.72 3.88
N LEU A 131 0.68 -3.98 3.59
CA LEU A 131 0.53 -4.55 2.25
C LEU A 131 -0.95 -4.69 1.85
N GLN A 132 -1.82 -5.11 2.78
CA GLN A 132 -3.26 -5.19 2.54
C GLN A 132 -3.89 -3.81 2.29
N LEU A 133 -3.48 -2.79 3.04
CA LEU A 133 -3.90 -1.41 2.80
C LEU A 133 -3.48 -0.96 1.40
N ALA A 134 -2.24 -1.23 1.01
CA ALA A 134 -1.76 -0.89 -0.32
C ALA A 134 -2.54 -1.62 -1.42
N ASP A 135 -2.88 -2.89 -1.21
CA ASP A 135 -3.71 -3.68 -2.13
C ASP A 135 -5.09 -3.03 -2.32
N LEU A 136 -5.75 -2.67 -1.21
CA LEU A 136 -7.05 -1.99 -1.24
C LEU A 136 -6.97 -0.67 -2.02
N LEU A 137 -5.96 0.15 -1.76
CA LEU A 137 -5.78 1.44 -2.43
C LEU A 137 -5.46 1.28 -3.92
N LEU A 138 -4.65 0.30 -4.31
CA LEU A 138 -4.39 -0.01 -5.72
C LEU A 138 -5.67 -0.44 -6.44
N ARG A 139 -6.53 -1.24 -5.81
CA ARG A 139 -7.85 -1.59 -6.38
C ARG A 139 -8.75 -0.37 -6.54
N VAL A 140 -8.66 0.64 -5.67
CA VAL A 140 -9.39 1.91 -5.85
C VAL A 140 -8.87 2.64 -7.09
N VAL A 141 -7.55 2.73 -7.27
CA VAL A 141 -6.94 3.36 -8.45
C VAL A 141 -7.33 2.62 -9.73
N GLN A 142 -7.31 1.29 -9.72
CA GLN A 142 -7.72 0.48 -10.86
C GLN A 142 -9.18 0.76 -11.25
N ARG A 143 -10.11 0.73 -10.29
CA ARG A 143 -11.52 1.08 -10.55
C ARG A 143 -11.67 2.49 -11.11
N ALA A 144 -10.86 3.44 -10.66
CA ALA A 144 -10.86 4.79 -11.21
C ALA A 144 -10.33 4.83 -12.64
N SER A 145 -9.27 4.08 -12.95
CA SER A 145 -8.73 3.91 -14.30
C SER A 145 -9.75 3.27 -15.24
N ASP A 146 -10.46 2.23 -14.80
CA ASP A 146 -11.45 1.50 -15.61
C ASP A 146 -12.65 2.39 -15.98
N ARG A 147 -13.02 3.35 -15.12
CA ARG A 147 -14.06 4.36 -15.47
C ARG A 147 -13.65 5.25 -16.65
N ILE A 148 -12.34 5.48 -16.81
CA ILE A 148 -11.80 6.36 -17.85
C ILE A 148 -11.59 5.58 -19.16
N ASN A 149 -11.19 4.30 -19.06
CA ASN A 149 -10.92 3.41 -20.18
C ASN A 149 -11.78 2.14 -20.07
N PRO A 150 -13.09 2.22 -20.41
CA PRO A 150 -14.04 1.10 -20.29
C PRO A 150 -13.79 -0.03 -21.30
#